data_AF-A0A0A1H738-F1
#
_entry.id   AF-A0A0A1H738-F1
#
_cell.length_a   1.000
_cell.length_b   1.000
_cell.length_c   1.000
_cell.angle_alpha   90.00
_cell.angle_beta   90.00
_cell.angle_gamma   90.00
#
_symmetry.space_group_name_H-M   'P 1'
#
loop_
_entity.id
_entity.type
_entity.pdbx_description
1 polymer ?
#
loop_
_entity_poly.entity_id
_entity_poly.type
_entity_poly.pdbx_seq_one_letter_code
_entity_poly.pdbx_strand_id
1 'polypeptide(L)'
;MIDNKKFLLGCLAISSAVVLSACGGGGGGSASPTPATPPGPTTSTATAQGNVGTLPSPEYAAGSNELAAFQQLNQMRQECGFPSLADNSLLDKATTNHLNYMIANNSWSHYETQGNPDFTGYAPSNRV
;
A
#
# COMPACT_ATOMS: atom_id res chain seq x y z
N MET A 1 -51.78 -11.53 -13.83
CA MET A 1 -50.79 -12.44 -13.22
C MET A 1 -49.48 -11.68 -13.22
N ILE A 2 -49.07 -10.86 -12.22
CA ILE A 2 -48.82 -11.14 -10.78
C ILE A 2 -48.14 -12.51 -10.68
N ASP A 3 -46.82 -12.63 -10.45
CA ASP A 3 -46.14 -12.32 -9.17
C ASP A 3 -44.71 -11.75 -9.31
N ASN A 4 -44.50 -10.53 -8.79
CA ASN A 4 -43.21 -10.00 -8.32
C ASN A 4 -43.23 -10.07 -6.79
N LYS A 5 -42.60 -11.08 -6.20
CA LYS A 5 -42.58 -11.27 -4.75
C LYS A 5 -41.19 -11.75 -4.37
N LYS A 6 -40.62 -11.12 -3.34
CA LYS A 6 -39.21 -11.17 -2.88
C LYS A 6 -38.38 -10.13 -3.63
N PHE A 7 -38.31 -8.89 -3.17
CA PHE A 7 -37.60 -8.56 -1.95
C PHE A 7 -38.22 -7.31 -1.33
N LEU A 8 -39.04 -7.56 -0.30
CA LEU A 8 -39.58 -6.56 0.57
C LEU A 8 -38.41 -5.90 1.32
N LEU A 9 -38.14 -4.65 0.97
CA LEU A 9 -38.11 -3.51 1.89
C LEU A 9 -37.60 -3.80 3.31
N GLY A 10 -36.39 -3.31 3.61
CA GLY A 10 -35.81 -3.30 4.95
C GLY A 10 -34.84 -2.13 5.10
N CYS A 11 -35.36 -0.91 5.09
CA CYS A 11 -34.64 0.30 5.46
C CYS A 11 -34.11 0.17 6.89
N LEU A 12 -32.79 0.14 7.07
CA LEU A 12 -32.18 0.48 8.35
C LEU A 12 -31.09 1.53 8.11
N ALA A 13 -31.56 2.78 8.06
CA ALA A 13 -30.71 3.94 8.25
C ALA A 13 -30.20 3.93 9.69
N ILE A 14 -28.88 3.84 9.86
CA ILE A 14 -28.22 4.24 11.10
C ILE A 14 -27.18 5.29 10.72
N SER A 15 -27.64 6.54 10.66
CA SER A 15 -26.79 7.70 10.84
C SER A 15 -26.19 7.62 12.24
N SER A 16 -24.86 7.65 12.33
CA SER A 16 -24.16 7.96 13.58
C SER A 16 -23.05 8.95 13.25
N ALA A 17 -23.43 10.22 13.32
CA ALA A 17 -22.50 11.33 13.41
C ALA A 17 -21.86 11.29 14.81
N VAL A 18 -20.56 10.98 14.86
CA VAL A 18 -19.78 11.17 16.09
C VAL A 18 -18.89 12.39 15.90
N VAL A 19 -19.32 13.41 16.62
CA VAL A 19 -18.78 14.76 16.84
C VAL A 19 -17.27 14.80 17.15
N LEU A 20 -16.58 15.74 16.50
CA LEU A 20 -15.21 16.13 16.84
C LEU A 20 -15.18 16.77 18.24
N SER A 21 -14.60 16.10 19.23
CA SER A 21 -14.30 16.72 20.52
C SER A 21 -13.02 17.55 20.39
N ALA A 22 -13.17 18.80 19.96
CA ALA A 22 -12.19 19.84 20.24
C ALA A 22 -12.38 20.30 21.68
N CYS A 23 -11.46 19.95 22.58
CA CYS A 23 -11.34 20.59 23.89
C CYS A 23 -9.91 20.45 24.39
N GLY A 24 -9.19 21.57 24.41
CA GLY A 24 -7.84 21.69 24.94
C GLY A 24 -7.53 23.16 25.17
N GLY A 25 -8.33 23.81 26.02
CA GLY A 25 -8.12 25.18 26.48
C GLY A 25 -7.23 25.19 27.73
N GLY A 26 -6.24 26.07 27.74
CA GLY A 26 -5.38 26.34 28.90
C GLY A 26 -4.51 27.55 28.66
N GLY A 27 -5.00 28.73 29.05
CA GLY A 27 -4.25 29.98 29.05
C GLY A 27 -3.55 30.20 30.39
N GLY A 28 -2.26 30.56 30.34
CA GLY A 28 -1.48 31.02 31.48
C GLY A 28 -0.32 31.86 30.98
N GLY A 29 -0.42 33.18 31.12
CA GLY A 29 0.60 34.13 30.69
C GLY A 29 1.78 34.21 31.65
N SER A 30 3.00 34.22 31.11
CA SER A 30 4.20 34.76 31.73
C SER A 30 5.22 35.10 30.65
N ALA A 31 5.99 36.16 30.90
CA ALA A 31 6.69 36.99 29.92
C ALA A 31 7.65 36.26 28.95
N SER A 32 7.75 36.88 27.77
CA SER A 32 8.48 36.49 26.57
C SER A 32 9.99 36.28 26.76
N PRO A 33 10.53 35.12 26.33
CA PRO A 33 11.82 35.05 25.66
C PRO A 33 11.60 34.92 24.14
N THR A 34 12.40 35.64 23.36
CA THR A 34 12.42 35.61 21.89
C THR A 34 12.33 34.18 21.33
N PRO A 35 11.35 33.87 20.47
CA PRO A 35 11.25 32.55 19.85
C PRO A 35 12.43 32.29 18.91
N ALA A 36 13.21 31.24 19.18
CA ALA A 36 13.94 30.58 18.11
C ALA A 36 12.89 30.00 17.15
N THR A 37 12.94 30.38 15.88
CA THR A 37 12.06 29.83 14.84
C THR A 37 12.18 28.30 14.85
N PRO A 38 11.07 27.55 15.05
CA PRO A 38 11.09 26.11 14.89
C PRO A 38 11.62 25.79 13.48
N PRO A 39 12.47 24.77 13.28
CA PRO A 39 12.69 24.27 11.93
C PRO A 39 11.30 24.00 11.35
N GLY A 40 10.96 24.66 10.24
CA GLY A 40 9.76 24.34 9.49
C GLY A 40 9.77 22.84 9.17
N PRO A 41 8.61 22.22 8.89
CA PRO A 41 8.59 20.84 8.45
C PRO A 41 9.58 20.74 7.30
N THR A 42 10.67 20.01 7.51
CA THR A 42 11.57 19.66 6.44
C THR A 42 10.73 18.79 5.54
N THR A 43 10.21 19.37 4.46
CA THR A 43 9.77 18.60 3.31
C THR A 43 11.03 17.86 2.90
N SER A 44 11.14 16.61 3.37
CA SER A 44 12.20 15.72 2.94
C SER A 44 11.96 15.59 1.46
N THR A 45 12.70 16.39 0.69
CA THR A 45 12.74 16.23 -0.75
C THR A 45 13.56 14.97 -0.89
N ALA A 46 12.89 13.82 -0.72
CA ALA A 46 13.40 12.57 -1.20
C ALA A 46 13.65 12.83 -2.67
N THR A 47 14.90 13.08 -3.02
CA THR A 47 15.38 12.97 -4.39
C THR A 47 14.87 11.61 -4.84
N ALA A 48 13.86 11.61 -5.70
CA ALA A 48 13.42 10.43 -6.39
C ALA A 48 14.63 9.98 -7.20
N GLN A 49 15.47 9.14 -6.60
CA GLN A 49 16.40 8.31 -7.33
C GLN A 49 15.50 7.55 -8.28
N GLY A 50 15.48 7.93 -9.55
CA GLY A 50 14.50 7.44 -10.51
C GLY A 50 14.41 5.92 -10.36
N ASN A 51 13.30 5.44 -9.80
CA ASN A 51 13.12 4.03 -9.54
C ASN A 51 13.03 3.36 -10.90
N VAL A 52 14.14 2.80 -11.37
CA VAL A 52 14.21 2.11 -12.67
C VAL A 52 13.10 1.07 -12.70
N GLY A 53 12.33 1.06 -13.77
CA GLY A 53 11.20 0.14 -13.95
C GLY A 53 9.87 0.61 -13.37
N THR A 54 9.80 1.75 -12.67
CA THR A 54 8.52 2.29 -12.18
C THR A 54 7.63 2.73 -13.33
N LEU A 55 6.37 2.32 -13.28
CA LEU A 55 5.37 2.53 -14.32
C LEU A 55 4.46 3.71 -13.96
N PRO A 56 3.92 4.44 -14.96
CA PRO A 56 2.99 5.55 -14.73
C PRO A 56 1.61 5.07 -14.25
N SER A 57 1.26 3.80 -14.52
CA SER A 57 0.07 3.13 -14.05
C SER A 57 0.36 1.63 -13.86
N PRO A 58 -0.35 0.93 -12.96
CA PRO A 58 -0.18 -0.51 -12.79
C PRO A 58 -0.53 -1.30 -14.06
N GLU A 59 0.26 -2.31 -14.39
CA GLU A 59 0.08 -3.15 -15.60
C GLU A 59 -0.46 -4.56 -15.30
N TYR A 60 -1.08 -4.75 -14.13
CA TYR A 60 -1.75 -6.02 -13.78
C TYR A 60 -3.01 -6.26 -14.62
N ALA A 61 -3.24 -7.52 -14.99
CA ALA A 61 -4.42 -7.92 -15.75
C ALA A 61 -5.72 -7.59 -15.00
N ALA A 62 -6.75 -7.17 -15.73
CA ALA A 62 -8.06 -6.87 -15.15
C ALA A 62 -8.67 -8.12 -14.48
N GLY A 63 -9.13 -7.97 -13.23
CA GLY A 63 -9.70 -9.07 -12.45
C GLY A 63 -8.67 -10.05 -11.86
N SER A 64 -7.38 -9.75 -11.97
CA SER A 64 -6.31 -10.57 -11.37
C SER A 64 -6.20 -10.39 -9.85
N ASN A 65 -5.60 -11.38 -9.18
CA ASN A 65 -5.33 -11.31 -7.75
C ASN A 65 -4.25 -10.27 -7.44
N GLU A 66 -3.30 -10.10 -8.35
CA GLU A 66 -2.22 -9.13 -8.30
C GLU A 66 -2.78 -7.70 -8.28
N LEU A 67 -3.72 -7.39 -9.19
CA LEU A 67 -4.40 -6.09 -9.21
C LEU A 67 -5.18 -5.85 -7.92
N ALA A 68 -5.94 -6.85 -7.45
CA ALA A 68 -6.71 -6.75 -6.21
C ALA A 68 -5.80 -6.51 -4.99
N ALA A 69 -4.68 -7.24 -4.90
CA ALA A 69 -3.70 -7.08 -3.83
C ALA A 69 -3.02 -5.71 -3.87
N PHE A 70 -2.60 -5.25 -5.05
CA PHE A 70 -1.99 -3.94 -5.22
C PHE A 70 -2.95 -2.80 -4.83
N GLN A 71 -4.21 -2.88 -5.27
CA GLN A 71 -5.26 -1.92 -4.90
C GLN A 71 -5.53 -1.92 -3.40
N GLN A 72 -5.69 -3.09 -2.79
CA GLN A 72 -5.93 -3.23 -1.36
C GLN A 72 -4.77 -2.66 -0.53
N LEU A 73 -3.52 -2.92 -0.94
CA LEU A 73 -2.34 -2.37 -0.28
C LEU A 73 -2.34 -0.84 -0.34
N ASN A 74 -2.58 -0.26 -1.51
CA ASN A 74 -2.61 1.19 -1.66
C ASN A 74 -3.80 1.84 -0.95
N GLN A 75 -4.93 1.16 -0.84
CA GLN A 75 -6.04 1.60 0.00
C GLN A 75 -5.60 1.69 1.46
N MET A 76 -5.04 0.62 2.03
CA MET A 76 -4.59 0.59 3.44
C MET A 76 -3.51 1.63 3.73
N ARG A 77 -2.60 1.86 2.78
CA ARG A 77 -1.59 2.91 2.89
C ARG A 77 -2.21 4.29 3.03
N GLN A 78 -3.19 4.60 2.19
CA GLN A 78 -3.88 5.89 2.22
C GLN A 78 -4.72 6.07 3.49
N GLU A 79 -5.37 5.02 3.98
CA GLU A 79 -6.09 5.02 5.27
C GLU A 79 -5.16 5.38 6.45
N CYS A 80 -3.87 5.04 6.35
CA CYS A 80 -2.84 5.38 7.33
C CYS A 80 -2.10 6.70 7.02
N GLY A 81 -2.52 7.47 6.00
CA GLY A 81 -1.87 8.72 5.60
C GLY A 81 -0.55 8.57 4.83
N PHE A 82 -0.23 7.37 4.35
CA PHE A 82 0.93 7.14 3.49
C PHE A 82 0.59 7.35 2.01
N PRO A 83 1.54 7.81 1.18
CA PRO A 83 1.35 7.88 -0.26
C PRO A 83 1.21 6.48 -0.86
N SER A 84 0.41 6.38 -1.93
CA SER A 84 0.29 5.17 -2.74
C SER A 84 1.64 4.79 -3.36
N LEU A 85 1.87 3.48 -3.47
CA LEU A 85 2.96 2.91 -4.25
C LEU A 85 2.63 2.99 -5.74
N ALA A 86 3.66 3.22 -6.54
CA ALA A 86 3.61 3.00 -7.98
C ALA A 86 4.09 1.58 -8.29
N ASP A 87 3.52 1.00 -9.33
CA ASP A 87 3.95 -0.29 -9.86
C ASP A 87 5.39 -0.22 -10.40
N ASN A 88 6.12 -1.33 -10.35
CA ASN A 88 7.48 -1.44 -10.85
C ASN A 88 7.70 -2.81 -11.52
N SER A 89 7.93 -2.76 -12.83
CA SER A 89 8.08 -3.94 -13.69
C SER A 89 9.25 -4.86 -13.30
N LEU A 90 10.32 -4.33 -12.70
CA LEU A 90 11.42 -5.16 -12.20
C LEU A 90 11.01 -5.93 -10.94
N LEU A 91 10.23 -5.31 -10.05
CA LEU A 91 9.71 -6.00 -8.87
C LEU A 91 8.69 -7.08 -9.23
N ASP A 92 7.84 -6.82 -10.23
CA ASP A 92 6.94 -7.83 -10.77
C ASP A 92 7.71 -9.02 -11.32
N LYS A 93 8.74 -8.77 -12.16
CA LYS A 93 9.61 -9.81 -12.71
C LYS A 93 10.27 -10.64 -11.61
N ALA A 94 10.84 -9.99 -10.59
CA ALA A 94 11.46 -10.68 -9.45
C ALA A 94 10.45 -11.58 -8.71
N THR A 95 9.23 -11.09 -8.54
CA THR A 95 8.15 -11.80 -7.84
C THR A 95 7.68 -13.01 -8.65
N THR A 96 7.45 -12.86 -9.95
CA THR A 96 7.08 -13.97 -10.84
C THR A 96 8.16 -15.04 -10.88
N ASN A 97 9.43 -14.64 -11.02
CA ASN A 97 10.57 -15.57 -11.01
C ASN A 97 10.61 -16.37 -9.71
N HIS A 98 10.45 -15.69 -8.57
CA HIS A 98 10.47 -16.36 -7.28
C HIS A 98 9.28 -17.29 -7.06
N LEU A 99 8.08 -16.88 -7.47
CA LEU A 99 6.88 -17.72 -7.38
C LEU A 99 7.06 -19.00 -8.18
N ASN A 100 7.61 -18.92 -9.39
CA ASN A 100 7.91 -20.09 -10.22
C ASN A 100 8.92 -21.01 -9.54
N TYR A 101 10.00 -20.46 -8.98
CA TYR A 101 10.96 -21.22 -8.17
C TYR A 101 10.27 -21.95 -7.00
N MET A 102 9.43 -21.26 -6.23
CA MET A 102 8.73 -21.84 -5.08
C MET A 102 7.79 -22.97 -5.49
N ILE A 103 7.08 -22.82 -6.60
CA ILE A 103 6.22 -23.86 -7.18
C ILE A 103 7.06 -25.07 -7.62
N ALA A 104 8.13 -24.85 -8.39
CA ALA A 104 8.97 -25.93 -8.93
C ALA A 104 9.70 -26.74 -7.84
N ASN A 105 9.99 -26.09 -6.71
CA ASN A 105 10.73 -26.69 -5.59
C ASN A 105 9.86 -27.06 -4.40
N ASN A 106 8.54 -26.86 -4.50
CA ASN A 106 7.57 -27.12 -3.44
C ASN A 106 7.99 -26.52 -2.09
N SER A 107 8.53 -25.29 -2.12
CA SER A 107 9.22 -24.63 -1.02
C SER A 107 8.64 -23.24 -0.73
N TRP A 108 8.67 -22.84 0.55
CA TRP A 108 8.29 -21.50 0.98
C TRP A 108 9.47 -20.82 1.70
N SER A 109 10.23 -20.01 0.97
CA SER A 109 11.46 -19.37 1.45
C SER A 109 11.62 -18.00 0.81
N HIS A 110 12.25 -17.06 1.50
CA HIS A 110 12.65 -15.77 0.92
C HIS A 110 13.86 -15.86 0.01
N TYR A 111 14.67 -16.93 0.12
CA TYR A 111 15.91 -17.13 -0.61
C TYR A 111 15.82 -18.37 -1.51
N GLU A 112 16.51 -18.32 -2.63
CA GLU A 112 16.63 -19.45 -3.55
C GLU A 112 17.98 -20.16 -3.36
N THR A 113 17.97 -21.47 -3.46
CA THR A 113 19.16 -22.31 -3.41
C THR A 113 19.67 -22.58 -4.82
N GLN A 114 20.93 -22.25 -5.09
CA GLN A 114 21.56 -22.53 -6.37
C GLN A 114 21.56 -24.05 -6.67
N GLY A 115 21.27 -24.40 -7.92
CA GLY A 115 21.21 -25.80 -8.39
C GLY A 115 19.81 -26.41 -8.36
N ASN A 116 18.85 -25.74 -7.73
CA ASN A 116 17.44 -26.12 -7.78
C ASN A 116 16.80 -25.67 -9.11
N PRO A 117 15.75 -26.37 -9.59
CA PRO A 117 14.92 -25.92 -10.70
C PRO A 117 14.49 -24.46 -10.57
N ASP A 118 14.46 -23.74 -11.70
CA ASP A 118 14.04 -22.33 -11.79
C ASP A 118 14.79 -21.34 -10.88
N PHE A 119 16.02 -21.68 -10.48
CA PHE A 119 16.88 -20.72 -9.76
C PHE A 119 17.16 -19.48 -10.62
N THR A 120 16.82 -18.32 -10.11
CA THR A 120 17.03 -17.00 -10.75
C THR A 120 17.97 -16.12 -9.96
N GLY A 121 18.08 -16.32 -8.64
CA GLY A 121 19.04 -15.60 -7.82
C GLY A 121 18.78 -15.78 -6.33
N TYR A 122 19.86 -15.80 -5.54
CA TYR A 122 19.80 -16.07 -4.10
C TYR A 122 18.86 -15.10 -3.37
N ALA A 123 19.12 -13.79 -3.45
CA ALA A 123 18.31 -12.75 -2.82
C ALA A 123 17.27 -12.16 -3.79
N PRO A 124 16.18 -11.53 -3.30
CA PRO A 124 15.15 -10.92 -4.16
C PRO A 124 15.71 -9.96 -5.21
N SER A 125 16.74 -9.18 -4.88
CA SER A 125 17.37 -8.22 -5.79
C SER A 125 18.18 -8.87 -6.93
N ASN A 126 18.46 -10.18 -6.87
CA ASN A 126 19.21 -10.90 -7.90
C ASN A 126 18.30 -11.54 -8.96
N ARG A 127 16.98 -11.38 -8.86
CA ARG A 127 15.99 -12.12 -9.67
C ARG A 127 15.44 -11.32 -10.85
N VAL A 128 16.13 -10.25 -11.24
CA VAL A 128 15.72 -9.31 -12.30
C VAL A 128 16.71 -9.28 -13.45
#